data_AF-A0AAN1PKQ4-F1
#
_entry.id   AF-A0AAN1PKQ4-F1
#
_cell.length_a   1.000
_cell.length_b   1.000
_cell.length_c   1.000
_cell.angle_alpha   90.00
_cell.angle_beta   90.00
_cell.angle_gamma   90.00
#
_symmetry.space_group_name_H-M   'P 1'
#
loop_
_entity.id
_entity.type
_entity.pdbx_description
1 polymer ?
#
loop_
_entity_poly.entity_id
_entity_poly.type
_entity_poly.pdbx_seq_one_letter_code
_entity_poly.pdbx_strand_id
1 'polypeptide(L)'
;MRVMSDNRTIDAQRDELATLRERVRCELVLEREGYRLDREATAQRSAKNLKFRRGEGEIIIVNHGGKGWWDPTNPDRSARGDVIKLVQHLKPGLNLGHVRRELRNLIGLEPSYEVRERTKPTSTDTNQKRDPAWMWEHRHPPQQGSAAWRYLSEERGLPDRILDAAAKQNLLREGPNGTAWFAHRDNQGALSGMEMRGPEYRGFSTGGIGKRLFRFESDPGVPPSRVVVAEAAIDALSFASMDRFSRNTLYLSTGGGMSPESVAELKQVLTDVAQRPEGRLVIAVDNDQQGDHYAAMFSKMAQEVGLWNGRASPKTPGSDWNQVLRARGNKESSAPRPFGELAGSATTTTPHPQVAAGWVDDLKLRKRQQSQPVPQAEQAAPSVRRSGSPSLGGR
;
A
#
# COMPACT_ATOMS: atom_id res chain seq x y z
N MET A 1 21.08 29.47 -3.88
CA MET A 1 21.55 28.77 -2.66
C MET A 1 21.10 27.30 -2.52
N ARG A 2 19.99 26.85 -3.13
CA ARG A 2 19.51 25.44 -3.05
C ARG A 2 20.39 24.41 -3.78
N VAL A 3 20.93 24.77 -4.94
CA VAL A 3 21.85 23.92 -5.74
C VAL A 3 23.12 23.56 -4.97
N MET A 4 23.59 24.47 -4.10
CA MET A 4 24.82 24.26 -3.32
C MET A 4 24.65 23.30 -2.13
N SER A 5 23.42 22.97 -1.71
CA SER A 5 23.18 22.06 -0.58
C SER A 5 23.01 20.59 -1.02
N ASP A 6 22.44 20.37 -2.20
CA ASP A 6 22.29 19.03 -2.77
C ASP A 6 23.63 18.50 -3.31
N ASN A 7 24.45 19.37 -3.92
CA ASN A 7 25.84 19.03 -4.27
C ASN A 7 26.64 18.60 -3.04
N ARG A 8 26.57 19.34 -1.93
CA ARG A 8 27.27 18.99 -0.69
C ARG A 8 26.94 17.59 -0.15
N THR A 9 25.72 17.09 -0.37
CA THR A 9 25.34 15.75 0.11
C THR A 9 25.84 14.65 -0.83
N ILE A 10 25.81 14.88 -2.14
CA ILE A 10 26.38 13.96 -3.13
C ILE A 10 27.90 13.93 -2.99
N ASP A 11 28.53 15.09 -2.79
CA ASP A 11 29.95 15.26 -2.56
C ASP A 11 30.37 14.56 -1.25
N ALA A 12 29.63 14.75 -0.15
CA ALA A 12 29.91 14.03 1.10
C ALA A 12 29.77 12.50 0.97
N GLN A 13 28.77 12.01 0.21
CA GLN A 13 28.65 10.58 -0.06
C GLN A 13 29.78 10.07 -0.95
N ARG A 14 30.20 10.85 -1.94
CA ARG A 14 31.32 10.52 -2.82
C ARG A 14 32.64 10.48 -2.04
N ASP A 15 32.85 11.44 -1.16
CA ASP A 15 34.02 11.55 -0.29
C ASP A 15 34.06 10.42 0.74
N GLU A 16 32.90 10.04 1.31
CA GLU A 16 32.81 8.85 2.16
C GLU A 16 33.18 7.59 1.39
N LEU A 17 32.65 7.39 0.18
CA LEU A 17 32.98 6.22 -0.64
C LEU A 17 34.46 6.20 -1.04
N ALA A 18 35.06 7.36 -1.35
CA ALA A 18 36.49 7.48 -1.60
C ALA A 18 37.30 7.12 -0.34
N THR A 19 36.89 7.61 0.83
CA THR A 19 37.51 7.31 2.13
C THR A 19 37.42 5.83 2.46
N LEU A 20 36.28 5.17 2.21
CA LEU A 20 36.13 3.74 2.44
C LEU A 20 37.04 2.91 1.51
N ARG A 21 37.15 3.28 0.23
CA ARG A 21 38.09 2.64 -0.70
C ARG A 21 39.55 2.83 -0.26
N GLU A 22 39.88 4.02 0.24
CA GLU A 22 41.24 4.36 0.64
C GLU A 22 41.64 3.79 2.00
N ARG A 23 40.71 3.66 2.95
CA ARG A 23 41.05 3.24 4.32
C ARG A 23 40.83 1.75 4.58
N VAL A 24 39.86 1.12 3.91
CA VAL A 24 39.59 -0.31 4.11
C VAL A 24 40.48 -1.14 3.16
N ARG A 25 41.03 -2.23 3.68
CA ARG A 25 41.83 -3.21 2.95
C ARG A 25 41.00 -4.47 2.70
N CYS A 26 41.06 -5.03 1.48
CA CYS A 26 40.34 -6.25 1.11
C CYS A 26 40.73 -7.44 2.00
N GLU A 27 41.99 -7.50 2.42
CA GLU A 27 42.51 -8.53 3.32
C GLU A 27 41.74 -8.57 4.65
N LEU A 28 41.47 -7.40 5.24
CA LEU A 28 40.74 -7.28 6.50
C LEU A 28 39.31 -7.78 6.39
N VAL A 29 38.64 -7.49 5.27
CA VAL A 29 37.28 -7.98 4.99
C VAL A 29 37.29 -9.49 4.87
N LEU A 30 38.24 -10.04 4.11
CA LEU A 30 38.39 -11.49 3.91
C LEU A 30 38.63 -12.24 5.23
N GLU A 31 39.51 -11.72 6.09
CA GLU A 31 39.81 -12.33 7.40
C GLU A 31 38.57 -12.43 8.30
N ARG A 32 37.72 -11.40 8.32
CA ARG A 32 36.45 -11.40 9.07
C ARG A 32 35.43 -12.39 8.51
N GLU A 33 35.43 -12.60 7.20
CA GLU A 33 34.56 -13.58 6.53
C GLU A 33 35.17 -15.00 6.52
N GLY A 34 36.24 -15.23 7.31
CA GLY A 34 36.82 -16.55 7.55
C GLY A 34 37.92 -16.98 6.58
N TYR A 35 38.32 -16.14 5.62
CA TYR A 35 39.43 -16.43 4.73
C TYR A 35 40.79 -16.29 5.45
N ARG A 36 41.78 -17.07 5.03
CA ARG A 36 43.16 -17.01 5.53
C ARG A 36 44.15 -16.95 4.37
N LEU A 37 45.29 -16.29 4.60
CA LEU A 37 46.35 -16.15 3.61
C LEU A 37 47.04 -17.51 3.36
N ASP A 38 47.03 -17.95 2.11
CA ASP A 38 47.79 -19.09 1.60
C ASP A 38 49.23 -18.62 1.33
N ARG A 39 50.08 -18.68 2.38
CA ARG A 39 51.46 -18.16 2.36
C ARG A 39 52.32 -18.85 1.31
N GLU A 40 52.15 -20.15 1.15
CA GLU A 40 52.92 -20.96 0.22
C GLU A 40 52.57 -20.62 -1.23
N ALA A 41 51.29 -20.54 -1.57
CA ALA A 41 50.86 -20.14 -2.92
C ALA A 41 51.16 -18.66 -3.24
N THR A 42 51.15 -17.79 -2.23
CA THR A 42 51.50 -16.37 -2.37
C THR A 42 52.99 -16.17 -2.64
N ALA A 43 53.86 -16.91 -1.95
CA ALA A 43 55.31 -16.87 -2.16
C ALA A 43 55.70 -17.31 -3.58
N GLN A 44 54.96 -18.25 -4.17
CA GLN A 44 55.20 -18.77 -5.52
C GLN A 44 54.80 -17.81 -6.65
N ARG A 45 53.80 -16.91 -6.44
CA ARG A 45 53.17 -16.12 -7.53
C ARG A 45 53.42 -14.62 -7.50
N SER A 46 54.31 -14.14 -6.62
CA SER A 46 54.66 -12.73 -6.31
C SER A 46 53.91 -12.15 -5.12
N ALA A 47 54.66 -11.49 -4.21
CA ALA A 47 54.15 -10.76 -3.06
C ALA A 47 53.12 -9.65 -3.38
N LYS A 48 52.93 -9.33 -4.67
CA LYS A 48 51.93 -8.38 -5.16
C LYS A 48 50.52 -8.98 -5.33
N ASN A 49 50.39 -10.31 -5.33
CA ASN A 49 49.12 -11.03 -5.43
C ASN A 49 48.98 -12.00 -4.25
N LEU A 50 48.22 -11.59 -3.25
CA LEU A 50 48.00 -12.36 -2.03
C LEU A 50 46.81 -13.29 -2.23
N LYS A 51 47.03 -14.61 -2.08
CA LYS A 51 45.96 -15.60 -2.25
C LYS A 51 45.32 -15.93 -0.90
N PHE A 52 44.02 -15.72 -0.80
CA PHE A 52 43.21 -16.05 0.37
C PHE A 52 42.33 -17.25 0.09
N ARG A 53 42.16 -18.12 1.09
CA ARG A 53 41.33 -19.33 1.02
C ARG A 53 40.48 -19.49 2.28
N ARG A 54 39.23 -19.93 2.11
CA ARG A 54 38.33 -20.31 3.22
C ARG A 54 38.00 -21.82 3.22
N GLY A 55 37.98 -22.43 2.04
CA GLY A 55 37.72 -23.85 1.84
C GLY A 55 38.19 -24.33 0.47
N GLU A 56 37.78 -25.54 0.09
CA GLU A 56 38.01 -26.06 -1.26
C GLU A 56 37.18 -25.25 -2.28
N GLY A 57 37.79 -24.81 -3.38
CA GLY A 57 37.14 -23.97 -4.38
C GLY A 57 36.90 -22.50 -3.99
N GLU A 58 36.99 -22.14 -2.71
CA GLU A 58 36.80 -20.76 -2.23
C GLU A 58 38.13 -20.01 -2.16
N ILE A 59 38.52 -19.41 -3.27
CA ILE A 59 39.78 -18.69 -3.43
C ILE A 59 39.48 -17.25 -3.83
N ILE A 60 40.11 -16.28 -3.17
CA ILE A 60 40.11 -14.87 -3.59
C ILE A 60 41.55 -14.40 -3.69
N ILE A 61 41.88 -13.69 -4.77
CA ILE A 61 43.21 -13.09 -4.97
C ILE A 61 43.10 -11.59 -4.73
N VAL A 62 43.88 -11.09 -3.76
CA VAL A 62 43.99 -9.67 -3.44
C VAL A 62 45.22 -9.09 -4.12
N ASN A 63 45.04 -7.95 -4.78
CA ASN A 63 46.08 -7.25 -5.52
C ASN A 63 46.02 -5.74 -5.27
N HIS A 64 46.82 -4.97 -6.02
CA HIS A 64 46.90 -3.50 -5.88
C HIS A 64 47.12 -3.04 -4.42
N GLY A 65 48.02 -3.72 -3.70
CA GLY A 65 48.35 -3.37 -2.31
C GLY A 65 47.19 -3.51 -1.33
N GLY A 66 46.23 -4.41 -1.60
CA GLY A 66 45.05 -4.60 -0.76
C GLY A 66 43.81 -3.83 -1.18
N LYS A 67 43.89 -3.12 -2.31
CA LYS A 67 42.79 -2.27 -2.82
C LYS A 67 41.94 -2.93 -3.90
N GLY A 68 42.49 -3.96 -4.54
CA GLY A 68 41.78 -4.73 -5.54
C GLY A 68 41.68 -6.19 -5.16
N TRP A 69 40.69 -6.86 -5.74
CA TRP A 69 40.54 -8.30 -5.62
C TRP A 69 39.89 -8.88 -6.88
N TRP A 70 40.03 -10.20 -7.05
CA TRP A 70 39.28 -10.98 -8.01
C TRP A 70 39.17 -12.45 -7.59
N ASP A 71 38.15 -13.13 -8.08
CA ASP A 71 37.89 -14.55 -7.84
C ASP A 71 38.34 -15.38 -9.06
N PRO A 72 39.36 -16.24 -8.93
CA PRO A 72 39.83 -17.10 -10.03
C PRO A 72 38.91 -18.26 -10.37
N THR A 73 37.95 -18.61 -9.51
CA THR A 73 37.05 -19.74 -9.74
C THR A 73 35.73 -19.30 -10.36
N ASN A 74 35.46 -17.99 -10.41
CA ASN A 74 34.29 -17.42 -11.05
C ASN A 74 34.65 -16.82 -12.44
N PRO A 75 34.07 -17.33 -13.54
CA PRO A 75 34.35 -16.82 -14.89
C PRO A 75 33.69 -15.48 -15.20
N ASP A 76 32.77 -14.98 -14.37
CA ASP A 76 32.11 -13.69 -14.57
C ASP A 76 33.08 -12.52 -14.30
N ARG A 77 33.10 -11.55 -15.23
CA ARG A 77 33.85 -10.29 -15.08
C ARG A 77 33.37 -9.43 -13.91
N SER A 78 32.23 -9.75 -13.32
CA SER A 78 31.70 -9.12 -12.10
C SER A 78 32.44 -9.55 -10.83
N ALA A 79 33.11 -10.71 -10.83
CA ALA A 79 33.82 -11.28 -9.68
C ALA A 79 35.23 -10.67 -9.47
N ARG A 80 35.30 -9.34 -9.52
CA ARG A 80 36.49 -8.52 -9.28
C ARG A 80 36.13 -7.08 -8.99
N GLY A 81 36.99 -6.37 -8.26
CA GLY A 81 36.80 -4.94 -8.02
C GLY A 81 37.50 -4.40 -6.79
N ASP A 82 36.87 -3.39 -6.21
CA ASP A 82 37.29 -2.76 -4.96
C ASP A 82 36.65 -3.44 -3.74
N VAL A 83 36.97 -2.91 -2.55
CA VAL A 83 36.46 -3.41 -1.27
C VAL A 83 34.93 -3.36 -1.16
N ILE A 84 34.25 -2.45 -1.87
CA ILE A 84 32.78 -2.36 -1.88
C ILE A 84 32.23 -3.56 -2.65
N LYS A 85 32.75 -3.81 -3.85
CA LYS A 85 32.38 -4.98 -4.65
C LYS A 85 32.73 -6.29 -3.95
N LEU A 86 33.80 -6.33 -3.17
CA LEU A 86 34.18 -7.51 -2.38
C LEU A 86 33.09 -7.89 -1.40
N VAL A 87 32.59 -6.93 -0.62
CA VAL A 87 31.51 -7.19 0.35
C VAL A 87 30.25 -7.66 -0.36
N GLN A 88 29.92 -7.09 -1.51
CA GLN A 88 28.76 -7.52 -2.30
C GLN A 88 28.92 -8.92 -2.88
N HIS A 89 30.14 -9.30 -3.27
CA HIS A 89 30.47 -10.66 -3.74
C HIS A 89 30.33 -11.69 -2.62
N LEU A 90 30.86 -11.37 -1.43
CA LEU A 90 30.81 -12.27 -0.27
C LEU A 90 29.41 -12.35 0.36
N LYS A 91 28.59 -11.30 0.21
CA LYS A 91 27.22 -11.21 0.75
C LYS A 91 26.23 -10.77 -0.34
N PRO A 92 25.82 -11.69 -1.23
CA PRO A 92 24.86 -11.40 -2.29
C PRO A 92 23.53 -10.86 -1.69
N GLY A 93 23.04 -9.74 -2.21
CA GLY A 93 21.80 -9.09 -1.75
C GLY A 93 21.98 -7.80 -0.93
N LEU A 94 23.21 -7.43 -0.56
CA LEU A 94 23.46 -6.14 0.10
C LEU A 94 23.49 -4.97 -0.91
N ASN A 95 22.62 -3.98 -0.69
CA ASN A 95 22.69 -2.70 -1.40
C ASN A 95 23.85 -1.82 -0.88
N LEU A 96 24.20 -0.77 -1.63
CA LEU A 96 25.34 0.10 -1.31
C LEU A 96 25.25 0.75 0.08
N GLY A 97 24.04 1.01 0.60
CA GLY A 97 23.83 1.54 1.94
C GLY A 97 24.21 0.56 3.04
N HIS A 98 23.84 -0.72 2.88
CA HIS A 98 24.26 -1.78 3.80
C HIS A 98 25.77 -2.00 3.76
N VAL A 99 26.38 -2.01 2.56
CA VAL A 99 27.83 -2.16 2.40
C VAL A 99 28.60 -1.02 3.07
N ARG A 100 28.16 0.23 2.92
CA ARG A 100 28.78 1.38 3.61
C ARG A 100 28.74 1.23 5.14
N ARG A 101 27.65 0.69 5.69
CA ARG A 101 27.50 0.46 7.14
C ARG A 101 28.50 -0.59 7.64
N GLU A 102 28.62 -1.70 6.95
CA GLU A 102 29.60 -2.76 7.24
C GLU A 102 31.04 -2.22 7.20
N LEU A 103 31.37 -1.47 6.15
CA LEU A 103 32.71 -0.91 5.97
C LEU A 103 33.05 0.20 6.99
N ARG A 104 32.07 1.00 7.45
CA ARG A 104 32.28 1.99 8.51
C ARG A 104 32.69 1.35 9.84
N ASN A 105 32.02 0.25 10.21
CA ASN A 105 32.34 -0.51 11.42
C ASN A 105 33.77 -1.09 11.40
N LEU A 106 34.37 -1.25 10.23
CA LEU A 106 35.73 -1.78 10.08
C LEU A 106 36.82 -0.75 10.36
N ILE A 107 36.57 0.53 10.12
CA ILE A 107 37.58 1.60 10.26
C ILE A 107 37.26 2.60 11.38
N GLY A 108 36.33 2.23 12.26
CA GLY A 108 35.91 3.08 13.37
C GLY A 108 35.33 4.42 12.90
N LEU A 109 34.78 4.48 11.69
CA LEU A 109 34.03 5.64 11.26
C LEU A 109 32.67 5.59 11.94
N GLU A 110 32.48 6.39 12.98
CA GLU A 110 31.14 6.65 13.48
C GLU A 110 30.32 7.32 12.37
N PRO A 111 29.05 6.91 12.16
CA PRO A 111 28.14 7.71 11.34
C PRO A 111 28.16 9.12 11.91
N SER A 112 28.29 10.15 11.07
CA SER A 112 28.32 11.54 11.56
C SER A 112 27.09 11.92 12.38
N TYR A 113 26.02 11.11 12.33
CA TYR A 113 24.68 11.41 12.83
C TYR A 113 24.35 12.88 12.57
N GLU A 114 24.73 13.40 11.40
CA GLU A 114 24.15 14.61 10.88
C GLU A 114 22.68 14.29 10.65
N VAL A 115 21.93 14.40 11.75
CA VAL A 115 20.52 14.68 11.73
C VAL A 115 20.48 15.93 10.86
N ARG A 116 20.00 15.75 9.62
CA ARG A 116 19.35 16.86 8.96
C ARG A 116 18.26 17.27 9.93
N GLU A 117 18.54 18.26 10.79
CA GLU A 117 17.46 19.11 11.24
C GLU A 117 16.78 19.51 9.95
N ARG A 118 15.53 19.10 9.83
CA ARG A 118 14.70 19.53 8.72
C ARG A 118 14.52 21.02 8.93
N THR A 119 15.50 21.82 8.49
CA THR A 119 15.37 23.23 8.22
C THR A 119 14.37 23.30 7.08
N LYS A 120 13.08 23.19 7.43
CA LYS A 120 12.01 23.74 6.60
C LYS A 120 12.43 25.19 6.42
N PRO A 121 12.74 25.66 5.21
CA PRO A 121 12.92 27.08 5.02
C PRO A 121 11.59 27.72 5.41
N THR A 122 11.58 28.40 6.55
CA THR A 122 10.49 29.29 6.97
C THR A 122 10.56 30.52 6.07
N SER A 123 10.30 30.33 4.78
CA SER A 123 9.72 31.40 3.99
C SER A 123 8.26 31.03 3.84
N THR A 124 7.44 31.83 4.50
CA THR A 124 5.97 31.75 4.50
C THR A 124 5.41 31.64 3.08
N ASP A 125 6.08 32.21 2.09
CA ASP A 125 5.71 32.18 0.68
C ASP A 125 6.06 30.84 -0.04
N THR A 126 7.23 30.22 0.23
CA THR A 126 7.54 28.90 -0.38
C THR A 126 6.82 27.73 0.28
N ASN A 127 6.37 27.91 1.53
CA ASN A 127 5.63 26.88 2.26
C ASN A 127 4.18 26.81 1.79
N GLN A 128 3.55 27.95 1.46
CA GLN A 128 2.23 28.00 0.82
C GLN A 128 2.22 27.28 -0.54
N LYS A 129 3.23 27.51 -1.39
CA LYS A 129 3.33 26.84 -2.70
C LYS A 129 3.52 25.32 -2.63
N ARG A 130 3.77 24.76 -1.45
CA ARG A 130 3.87 23.31 -1.19
C ARG A 130 2.77 22.79 -0.26
N ASP A 131 1.91 23.66 0.25
CA ASP A 131 0.76 23.25 1.04
C ASP A 131 -0.27 22.62 0.11
N PRO A 132 -0.65 21.34 0.33
CA PRO A 132 -1.69 20.70 -0.46
C PRO A 132 -3.00 21.47 -0.51
N ALA A 133 -3.42 22.12 0.57
CA ALA A 133 -4.67 22.89 0.58
C ALA A 133 -4.59 24.07 -0.39
N TRP A 134 -3.54 24.88 -0.28
CA TRP A 134 -3.29 26.00 -1.19
C TRP A 134 -3.20 25.53 -2.65
N MET A 135 -2.42 24.47 -2.92
CA MET A 135 -2.29 23.93 -4.29
C MET A 135 -3.64 23.45 -4.85
N TRP A 136 -4.48 22.84 -4.03
CA TRP A 136 -5.79 22.33 -4.44
C TRP A 136 -6.78 23.45 -4.78
N GLU A 137 -6.78 24.52 -3.98
CA GLU A 137 -7.61 25.71 -4.19
C GLU A 137 -7.19 26.51 -5.43
N HIS A 138 -5.90 26.52 -5.76
CA HIS A 138 -5.34 27.27 -6.89
C HIS A 138 -5.23 26.44 -8.18
N ARG A 139 -5.99 25.34 -8.27
CA ARG A 139 -6.16 24.56 -9.51
C ARG A 139 -7.64 24.39 -9.79
N HIS A 140 -7.95 24.21 -11.06
CA HIS A 140 -9.29 23.92 -11.52
C HIS A 140 -9.48 22.41 -11.71
N PRO A 141 -10.71 21.88 -11.60
CA PRO A 141 -11.00 20.53 -12.05
C PRO A 141 -10.66 20.38 -13.55
N PRO A 142 -10.20 19.20 -14.01
CA PRO A 142 -9.94 18.98 -15.42
C PRO A 142 -11.25 19.16 -16.22
N GLN A 143 -11.19 19.93 -17.29
CA GLN A 143 -12.30 20.15 -18.21
C GLN A 143 -12.23 19.19 -19.39
N GLN A 144 -13.37 18.86 -20.01
CA GLN A 144 -13.38 18.04 -21.21
C GLN A 144 -12.45 18.65 -22.29
N GLY A 145 -11.56 17.83 -22.84
CA GLY A 145 -10.54 18.25 -23.81
C GLY A 145 -9.23 18.81 -23.22
N SER A 146 -9.19 19.12 -21.92
CA SER A 146 -7.94 19.47 -21.22
C SER A 146 -6.92 18.34 -21.27
N ALA A 147 -5.64 18.64 -21.00
CA ALA A 147 -4.59 17.63 -21.08
C ALA A 147 -4.79 16.53 -20.02
N ALA A 148 -5.13 16.90 -18.79
CA ALA A 148 -5.44 15.93 -17.75
C ALA A 148 -6.72 15.13 -18.05
N TRP A 149 -7.76 15.75 -18.64
CA TRP A 149 -8.95 15.01 -19.06
C TRP A 149 -8.62 13.98 -20.13
N ARG A 150 -7.94 14.37 -21.21
CA ARG A 150 -7.56 13.45 -22.29
C ARG A 150 -6.67 12.32 -21.79
N TYR A 151 -5.73 12.61 -20.89
CA TYR A 151 -4.96 11.57 -20.22
C TYR A 151 -5.86 10.57 -19.47
N LEU A 152 -6.85 11.04 -18.71
CA LEU A 152 -7.75 10.16 -17.95
C LEU A 152 -8.75 9.41 -18.85
N SER A 153 -9.31 10.07 -19.87
CA SER A 153 -10.35 9.50 -20.72
C SER A 153 -9.77 8.64 -21.85
N GLU A 154 -8.79 9.17 -22.60
CA GLU A 154 -8.25 8.54 -23.81
C GLU A 154 -7.14 7.54 -23.47
N GLU A 155 -6.16 7.94 -22.65
CA GLU A 155 -5.04 7.05 -22.31
C GLU A 155 -5.44 6.04 -21.24
N ARG A 156 -6.10 6.49 -20.17
CA ARG A 156 -6.52 5.64 -19.04
C ARG A 156 -7.88 4.99 -19.24
N GLY A 157 -8.65 5.38 -20.26
CA GLY A 157 -9.92 4.73 -20.60
C GLY A 157 -11.06 4.96 -19.60
N LEU A 158 -10.94 5.97 -18.72
CA LEU A 158 -11.99 6.28 -17.75
C LEU A 158 -13.18 6.94 -18.46
N PRO A 159 -14.41 6.42 -18.31
CA PRO A 159 -15.58 7.03 -18.96
C PRO A 159 -15.87 8.44 -18.45
N ASP A 160 -16.30 9.34 -19.34
CA ASP A 160 -16.65 10.73 -19.03
C ASP A 160 -17.58 10.86 -17.83
N ARG A 161 -18.60 9.98 -17.72
CA ARG A 161 -19.54 9.96 -16.58
C ARG A 161 -18.87 9.77 -15.21
N ILE A 162 -17.77 9.03 -15.15
CA ILE A 162 -17.01 8.76 -13.91
C ILE A 162 -16.12 9.95 -13.59
N LEU A 163 -15.48 10.54 -14.61
CA LEU A 163 -14.68 11.75 -14.48
C LEU A 163 -15.54 12.94 -14.02
N ASP A 164 -16.72 13.11 -14.60
CA ASP A 164 -17.70 14.12 -14.20
C ASP A 164 -18.14 13.93 -12.75
N ALA A 165 -18.47 12.69 -12.36
CA ALA A 165 -18.88 12.40 -10.98
C ALA A 165 -17.75 12.71 -9.98
N ALA A 166 -16.51 12.33 -10.29
CA ALA A 166 -15.35 12.61 -9.44
C ALA A 166 -15.02 14.12 -9.39
N ALA A 167 -15.13 14.83 -10.51
CA ALA A 167 -14.94 16.28 -10.56
C ALA A 167 -16.01 17.03 -9.73
N LYS A 168 -17.28 16.63 -9.84
CA LYS A 168 -18.39 17.18 -9.03
C LYS A 168 -18.20 16.95 -7.53
N GLN A 169 -17.58 15.83 -7.14
CA GLN A 169 -17.20 15.54 -5.76
C GLN A 169 -15.92 16.26 -5.31
N ASN A 170 -15.38 17.17 -6.12
CA ASN A 170 -14.16 17.90 -5.81
C ASN A 170 -12.96 16.97 -5.52
N LEU A 171 -12.86 15.87 -6.28
CA LEU A 171 -11.81 14.85 -6.15
C LEU A 171 -10.69 14.98 -7.17
N LEU A 172 -10.90 15.79 -8.22
CA LEU A 172 -9.95 15.96 -9.31
C LEU A 172 -9.51 17.42 -9.45
N ARG A 173 -8.23 17.59 -9.75
CA ARG A 173 -7.61 18.83 -10.21
C ARG A 173 -6.67 18.56 -11.38
N GLU A 174 -6.56 19.54 -12.26
CA GLU A 174 -5.54 19.55 -13.30
C GLU A 174 -4.30 20.28 -12.77
N GLY A 175 -3.17 19.59 -12.81
CA GLY A 175 -1.85 20.11 -12.47
C GLY A 175 -1.01 20.45 -13.71
N PRO A 176 0.24 20.89 -13.48
CA PRO A 176 1.19 21.16 -14.55
C PRO A 176 1.36 19.96 -15.49
N ASN A 177 1.65 20.24 -16.76
CA ASN A 177 1.93 19.23 -17.79
C ASN A 177 0.82 18.18 -17.97
N GLY A 178 -0.45 18.56 -17.75
CA GLY A 178 -1.59 17.63 -17.90
C GLY A 178 -1.64 16.54 -16.83
N THR A 179 -1.02 16.76 -15.67
CA THR A 179 -1.11 15.81 -14.55
C THR A 179 -2.50 15.87 -13.92
N ALA A 180 -3.13 14.72 -13.71
CA ALA A 180 -4.32 14.58 -12.89
C ALA A 180 -3.93 14.47 -11.41
N TRP A 181 -4.55 15.28 -10.57
CA TRP A 181 -4.37 15.26 -9.12
C TRP A 181 -5.65 14.73 -8.46
N PHE A 182 -5.50 13.79 -7.55
CA PHE A 182 -6.58 13.08 -6.86
C PHE A 182 -6.56 13.44 -5.38
N ALA A 183 -7.65 13.99 -4.85
CA ALA A 183 -7.72 14.39 -3.45
C ALA A 183 -7.71 13.17 -2.51
N HIS A 184 -6.80 13.18 -1.53
CA HIS A 184 -6.89 12.30 -0.37
C HIS A 184 -7.42 13.10 0.81
N ARG A 185 -8.44 12.57 1.47
CA ARG A 185 -9.14 13.23 2.58
C ARG A 185 -9.21 12.32 3.80
N ASP A 186 -9.22 12.93 4.97
CA ASP A 186 -9.50 12.23 6.22
C ASP A 186 -10.99 11.88 6.38
N ASN A 187 -11.34 11.22 7.48
CA ASN A 187 -12.73 10.85 7.80
C ASN A 187 -13.66 12.06 8.02
N GLN A 188 -13.12 13.25 8.22
CA GLN A 188 -13.88 14.49 8.37
C GLN A 188 -13.96 15.27 7.04
N GLY A 189 -13.41 14.74 5.95
CA GLY A 189 -13.40 15.36 4.63
C GLY A 189 -12.30 16.41 4.43
N ALA A 190 -11.41 16.61 5.41
CA ALA A 190 -10.31 17.56 5.27
C ALA A 190 -9.26 17.01 4.30
N LEU A 191 -8.77 17.88 3.40
CA LEU A 191 -7.74 17.50 2.44
C LEU A 191 -6.42 17.22 3.16
N SER A 192 -5.92 15.99 3.03
CA SER A 192 -4.68 15.57 3.67
C SER A 192 -3.48 15.63 2.73
N GLY A 193 -3.74 15.50 1.43
CA GLY A 193 -2.76 15.46 0.36
C GLY A 193 -3.42 15.10 -0.97
N MET A 194 -2.60 14.92 -1.99
CA MET A 194 -3.07 14.51 -3.31
C MET A 194 -2.12 13.51 -3.97
N GLU A 195 -2.69 12.44 -4.52
CA GLU A 195 -2.01 11.55 -5.45
C GLU A 195 -1.94 12.25 -6.81
N MET A 196 -0.80 12.19 -7.48
CA MET A 196 -0.59 12.85 -8.77
C MET A 196 -0.18 11.82 -9.82
N ARG A 197 -0.86 11.85 -10.97
CA ARG A 197 -0.61 10.95 -12.11
C ARG A 197 -0.68 11.72 -13.41
N GLY A 198 0.31 11.54 -14.28
CA GLY A 198 0.29 11.98 -15.66
C GLY A 198 1.01 10.95 -16.54
N PRO A 199 1.14 11.23 -17.85
CA PRO A 199 1.79 10.31 -18.80
C PRO A 199 3.19 9.89 -18.35
N GLU A 200 3.98 10.84 -17.83
CA GLU A 200 5.37 10.61 -17.39
C GLU A 200 5.58 10.90 -15.89
N TYR A 201 4.51 11.09 -15.12
CA TYR A 201 4.61 11.50 -13.73
C TYR A 201 3.78 10.63 -12.78
N ARG A 202 4.41 10.19 -11.69
CA ARG A 202 3.78 9.47 -10.59
C ARG A 202 4.33 10.02 -9.28
N GLY A 203 3.45 10.56 -8.43
CA GLY A 203 3.85 11.13 -7.16
C GLY A 203 2.72 11.26 -6.16
N PHE A 204 3.07 11.77 -4.98
CA PHE A 204 2.14 12.19 -3.93
C PHE A 204 2.64 13.52 -3.36
N SER A 205 1.74 14.43 -3.01
CA SER A 205 2.12 15.76 -2.52
C SER A 205 2.94 15.71 -1.24
N THR A 206 3.99 16.51 -1.15
CA THR A 206 4.76 16.70 0.08
C THR A 206 4.22 17.90 0.86
N GLY A 207 4.21 17.85 2.20
CA GLY A 207 3.86 19.01 3.04
C GLY A 207 2.47 18.96 3.67
N GLY A 208 1.63 18.00 3.29
CA GLY A 208 0.34 17.74 3.94
C GLY A 208 0.47 17.04 5.30
N ILE A 209 -0.67 16.88 5.98
CA ILE A 209 -0.80 16.21 7.28
C ILE A 209 -0.59 14.68 7.22
N GLY A 210 -0.38 14.14 6.03
CA GLY A 210 -0.07 12.73 5.79
C GLY A 210 -0.93 12.14 4.67
N LYS A 211 -0.50 10.98 4.14
CA LYS A 211 -1.34 10.22 3.21
C LYS A 211 -2.58 9.74 3.99
N ARG A 212 -3.76 9.99 3.42
CA ARG A 212 -5.05 9.40 3.84
C ARG A 212 -5.61 8.61 2.67
N LEU A 213 -6.92 8.53 2.54
CA LEU A 213 -7.58 7.76 1.50
C LEU A 213 -8.15 8.68 0.42
N PHE A 214 -8.03 8.28 -0.84
CA PHE A 214 -8.90 8.78 -1.90
C PHE A 214 -10.31 8.20 -1.66
N ARG A 215 -11.36 9.01 -1.84
CA ARG A 215 -12.73 8.66 -1.47
C ARG A 215 -13.68 9.09 -2.59
N PHE A 216 -14.28 8.13 -3.29
CA PHE A 216 -15.23 8.39 -4.36
C PHE A 216 -16.56 7.71 -4.03
N GLU A 217 -17.61 8.50 -3.83
CA GLU A 217 -18.91 8.04 -3.37
C GLU A 217 -19.87 7.86 -4.55
N SER A 218 -20.58 6.74 -4.61
CA SER A 218 -21.66 6.58 -5.60
C SER A 218 -22.83 7.52 -5.35
N ASP A 219 -23.14 7.73 -4.07
CA ASP A 219 -24.27 8.53 -3.58
C ASP A 219 -23.75 9.52 -2.53
N PRO A 220 -23.23 10.69 -2.96
CA PRO A 220 -22.63 11.66 -2.05
C PRO A 220 -23.57 12.07 -0.91
N GLY A 221 -23.06 12.02 0.33
CA GLY A 221 -23.83 12.38 1.52
C GLY A 221 -24.77 11.28 2.03
N VAL A 222 -24.84 10.14 1.36
CA VAL A 222 -25.52 8.94 1.87
C VAL A 222 -24.49 8.01 2.50
N PRO A 223 -24.66 7.60 3.77
CA PRO A 223 -23.74 6.65 4.38
C PRO A 223 -23.65 5.33 3.60
N PRO A 224 -22.44 4.88 3.20
CA PRO A 224 -22.29 3.70 2.37
C PRO A 224 -22.62 2.41 3.14
N SER A 225 -23.19 1.44 2.44
CA SER A 225 -23.30 0.05 2.92
C SER A 225 -22.27 -0.87 2.26
N ARG A 226 -21.58 -0.40 1.23
CA ARG A 226 -20.51 -1.13 0.56
C ARG A 226 -19.26 -0.28 0.45
N VAL A 227 -18.11 -0.89 0.74
CA VAL A 227 -16.81 -0.28 0.52
C VAL A 227 -16.04 -1.11 -0.49
N VAL A 228 -15.40 -0.44 -1.45
CA VAL A 228 -14.43 -1.05 -2.36
C VAL A 228 -13.08 -0.41 -2.07
N VAL A 229 -12.01 -1.18 -1.89
CA VAL A 229 -10.66 -0.64 -1.65
C VAL A 229 -9.71 -1.09 -2.75
N ALA A 230 -9.06 -0.12 -3.40
CA ALA A 230 -8.01 -0.31 -4.41
C ALA A 230 -6.69 0.36 -4.00
N GLU A 231 -5.63 0.15 -4.77
CA GLU A 231 -4.28 0.65 -4.42
C GLU A 231 -3.99 2.06 -4.94
N ALA A 232 -4.55 2.45 -6.08
CA ALA A 232 -4.43 3.79 -6.65
C ALA A 232 -5.80 4.39 -7.02
N ALA A 233 -5.88 5.73 -7.06
CA ALA A 233 -7.15 6.41 -7.35
C ALA A 233 -7.68 6.05 -8.75
N ILE A 234 -6.80 5.90 -9.74
CA ILE A 234 -7.18 5.47 -11.10
C ILE A 234 -7.78 4.06 -11.07
N ASP A 235 -7.26 3.14 -10.25
CA ASP A 235 -7.81 1.78 -10.12
C ASP A 235 -9.16 1.78 -9.41
N ALA A 236 -9.35 2.62 -8.39
CA ALA A 236 -10.65 2.80 -7.75
C ALA A 236 -11.71 3.31 -8.75
N LEU A 237 -11.38 4.32 -9.56
CA LEU A 237 -12.26 4.84 -10.62
C LEU A 237 -12.48 3.81 -11.73
N SER A 238 -11.46 3.04 -12.08
CA SER A 238 -11.55 2.00 -13.10
C SER A 238 -12.47 0.87 -12.64
N PHE A 239 -12.31 0.42 -11.39
CA PHE A 239 -13.20 -0.56 -10.78
C PHE A 239 -14.63 -0.03 -10.69
N ALA A 240 -14.83 1.21 -10.24
CA ALA A 240 -16.15 1.85 -10.22
C ALA A 240 -16.83 1.84 -11.59
N SER A 241 -16.06 2.06 -12.66
CA SER A 241 -16.55 1.98 -14.05
C SER A 241 -17.07 0.58 -14.39
N MET A 242 -16.28 -0.46 -14.09
CA MET A 242 -16.62 -1.87 -14.36
C MET A 242 -17.74 -2.41 -13.46
N ASP A 243 -17.81 -1.88 -12.25
CA ASP A 243 -18.82 -2.14 -11.23
C ASP A 243 -20.10 -1.33 -11.45
N ARG A 244 -20.20 -0.65 -12.61
CA ARG A 244 -21.35 0.15 -13.06
C ARG A 244 -21.71 1.30 -12.11
N PHE A 245 -20.77 1.73 -11.28
CA PHE A 245 -20.96 2.75 -10.26
C PHE A 245 -22.13 2.42 -9.34
N SER A 246 -22.04 1.25 -8.71
CA SER A 246 -23.08 0.65 -7.88
C SER A 246 -23.46 1.56 -6.71
N ARG A 247 -24.76 1.66 -6.43
CA ARG A 247 -25.29 2.52 -5.36
C ARG A 247 -24.79 2.11 -3.98
N ASN A 248 -24.87 3.04 -3.03
CA ASN A 248 -24.43 2.95 -1.64
C ASN A 248 -22.99 2.42 -1.50
N THR A 249 -22.13 2.73 -2.48
CA THR A 249 -20.73 2.29 -2.52
C THR A 249 -19.77 3.45 -2.33
N LEU A 250 -18.82 3.27 -1.41
CA LEU A 250 -17.65 4.10 -1.26
C LEU A 250 -16.44 3.40 -1.88
N TYR A 251 -15.92 3.95 -2.97
CA TYR A 251 -14.70 3.50 -3.63
C TYR A 251 -13.49 4.24 -3.02
N LEU A 252 -12.60 3.48 -2.41
CA LEU A 252 -11.42 3.97 -1.72
C LEU A 252 -10.15 3.61 -2.47
N SER A 253 -9.13 4.45 -2.31
CA SER A 253 -7.75 4.06 -2.62
C SER A 253 -6.77 4.48 -1.54
N THR A 254 -5.76 3.62 -1.31
CA THR A 254 -4.65 3.88 -0.38
C THR A 254 -3.59 4.83 -0.92
N GLY A 255 -3.49 5.04 -2.24
CA GLY A 255 -2.44 5.85 -2.87
C GLY A 255 -1.03 5.22 -2.74
N GLY A 256 -0.97 3.89 -2.77
CA GLY A 256 0.20 3.05 -2.47
C GLY A 256 0.31 2.69 -0.98
N GLY A 257 1.54 2.69 -0.45
CA GLY A 257 1.84 2.38 0.95
C GLY A 257 0.96 3.13 1.96
N MET A 258 0.46 2.42 2.97
CA MET A 258 -0.43 2.98 3.99
C MET A 258 0.35 3.48 5.21
N SER A 259 -0.05 4.63 5.75
CA SER A 259 0.39 5.09 7.07
C SER A 259 -0.50 4.51 8.19
N PRO A 260 -0.05 4.51 9.46
CA PRO A 260 -0.87 4.08 10.58
C PRO A 260 -2.22 4.80 10.66
N GLU A 261 -2.26 6.08 10.28
CA GLU A 261 -3.49 6.87 10.28
C GLU A 261 -4.43 6.45 9.14
N SER A 262 -3.93 6.19 7.92
CA SER A 262 -4.77 5.62 6.85
C SER A 262 -5.38 4.27 7.24
N VAL A 263 -4.62 3.46 8.00
CA VAL A 263 -5.10 2.19 8.54
C VAL A 263 -6.22 2.40 9.56
N ALA A 264 -6.02 3.33 10.50
CA ALA A 264 -7.04 3.67 11.49
C ALA A 264 -8.31 4.22 10.84
N GLU A 265 -8.19 5.09 9.83
CA GLU A 265 -9.32 5.65 9.10
C GLU A 265 -10.09 4.58 8.34
N LEU A 266 -9.39 3.67 7.64
CA LEU A 266 -10.04 2.56 6.96
C LEU A 266 -10.80 1.68 7.96
N LYS A 267 -10.17 1.33 9.10
CA LYS A 267 -10.83 0.53 10.14
C LYS A 267 -12.10 1.20 10.67
N GLN A 268 -12.09 2.52 10.86
CA GLN A 268 -13.29 3.27 11.26
C GLN A 268 -14.38 3.19 10.19
N VAL A 269 -14.04 3.41 8.91
CA VAL A 269 -15.01 3.29 7.80
C VAL A 269 -15.62 1.88 7.76
N LEU A 270 -14.80 0.83 7.91
CA LEU A 270 -15.30 -0.55 7.96
C LEU A 270 -16.20 -0.80 9.17
N THR A 271 -15.91 -0.18 10.31
CA THR A 271 -16.73 -0.28 11.53
C THR A 271 -18.10 0.33 11.30
N ASP A 272 -18.16 1.51 10.69
CA ASP A 272 -19.42 2.21 10.38
C ASP A 272 -20.27 1.44 9.36
N VAL A 273 -19.62 0.82 8.39
CA VAL A 273 -20.28 -0.02 7.36
C VAL A 273 -20.77 -1.34 7.94
N ALA A 274 -20.08 -1.91 8.93
CA ALA A 274 -20.51 -3.12 9.63
C ALA A 274 -21.83 -2.95 10.40
N GLN A 275 -22.19 -1.71 10.76
CA GLN A 275 -23.49 -1.40 11.37
C GLN A 275 -24.65 -1.40 10.35
N ARG A 276 -24.37 -1.56 9.05
CA ARG A 276 -25.38 -1.56 7.99
C ARG A 276 -25.86 -3.00 7.73
N PRO A 277 -27.18 -3.23 7.54
CA PRO A 277 -27.72 -4.57 7.27
C PRO A 277 -27.11 -5.29 6.05
N GLU A 278 -26.64 -4.53 5.05
CA GLU A 278 -25.98 -5.05 3.84
C GLU A 278 -24.48 -4.72 3.78
N GLY A 279 -23.89 -4.41 4.94
CA GLY A 279 -22.49 -4.04 5.12
C GLY A 279 -21.55 -5.03 4.43
N ARG A 280 -20.76 -4.56 3.47
CA ARG A 280 -19.72 -5.39 2.83
C ARG A 280 -18.48 -4.64 2.37
N LEU A 281 -17.35 -5.33 2.43
CA LEU A 281 -16.07 -4.91 1.88
C LEU A 281 -15.74 -5.71 0.60
N VAL A 282 -15.37 -5.01 -0.46
CA VAL A 282 -14.74 -5.59 -1.66
C VAL A 282 -13.30 -5.13 -1.71
N ILE A 283 -12.38 -6.08 -1.67
CA ILE A 283 -10.94 -5.82 -1.72
C ILE A 283 -10.51 -5.93 -3.19
N ALA A 284 -10.44 -4.80 -3.88
CA ALA A 284 -10.16 -4.68 -5.31
C ALA A 284 -8.70 -4.26 -5.55
N VAL A 285 -7.78 -5.09 -5.07
CA VAL A 285 -6.32 -4.88 -5.14
C VAL A 285 -5.72 -5.59 -6.36
N ASP A 286 -4.47 -5.28 -6.66
CA ASP A 286 -3.80 -5.78 -7.85
C ASP A 286 -3.50 -7.28 -7.73
N ASN A 287 -3.28 -7.94 -8.87
CA ASN A 287 -2.97 -9.37 -8.90
C ASN A 287 -1.47 -9.63 -8.78
N ASP A 288 -0.85 -9.12 -7.72
CA ASP A 288 0.56 -9.32 -7.42
C ASP A 288 0.82 -9.58 -5.92
N GLN A 289 2.09 -9.73 -5.54
CA GLN A 289 2.48 -10.01 -4.15
C GLN A 289 2.10 -8.88 -3.18
N GLN A 290 2.11 -7.62 -3.63
CA GLN A 290 1.72 -6.48 -2.80
C GLN A 290 0.20 -6.47 -2.59
N GLY A 291 -0.57 -6.73 -3.65
CA GLY A 291 -2.00 -6.94 -3.60
C GLY A 291 -2.39 -8.10 -2.69
N ASP A 292 -1.64 -9.21 -2.69
CA ASP A 292 -1.85 -10.32 -1.76
C ASP A 292 -1.71 -9.89 -0.29
N HIS A 293 -0.69 -9.07 0.01
CA HIS A 293 -0.49 -8.52 1.35
C HIS A 293 -1.64 -7.61 1.77
N TYR A 294 -2.07 -6.70 0.89
CA TYR A 294 -3.22 -5.84 1.15
C TYR A 294 -4.52 -6.63 1.32
N ALA A 295 -4.74 -7.67 0.51
CA ALA A 295 -5.89 -8.54 0.63
C ALA A 295 -5.96 -9.21 2.01
N ALA A 296 -4.86 -9.76 2.50
CA ALA A 296 -4.78 -10.35 3.83
C ALA A 296 -5.03 -9.31 4.93
N MET A 297 -4.39 -8.15 4.82
CA MET A 297 -4.51 -7.05 5.78
C MET A 297 -5.95 -6.53 5.90
N PHE A 298 -6.62 -6.24 4.78
CA PHE A 298 -8.00 -5.74 4.78
C PHE A 298 -9.01 -6.81 5.18
N SER A 299 -8.77 -8.07 4.84
CA SER A 299 -9.60 -9.18 5.31
C SER A 299 -9.56 -9.30 6.82
N LYS A 300 -8.37 -9.18 7.43
CA LYS A 300 -8.22 -9.17 8.89
C LYS A 300 -8.98 -8.00 9.53
N MET A 301 -8.87 -6.79 8.97
CA MET A 301 -9.61 -5.64 9.50
C MET A 301 -11.13 -5.83 9.43
N ALA A 302 -11.64 -6.40 8.33
CA ALA A 302 -13.06 -6.69 8.19
C ALA A 302 -13.55 -7.73 9.20
N GLN A 303 -12.76 -8.79 9.42
CA GLN A 303 -13.05 -9.82 10.43
C GLN A 303 -13.11 -9.24 11.85
N GLU A 304 -12.18 -8.34 12.19
CA GLU A 304 -12.15 -7.67 13.51
C GLU A 304 -13.43 -6.88 13.83
N VAL A 305 -14.15 -6.42 12.81
CA VAL A 305 -15.40 -5.64 12.96
C VAL A 305 -16.65 -6.43 12.55
N GLY A 306 -16.52 -7.72 12.25
CA GLY A 306 -17.63 -8.58 11.83
C GLY A 306 -18.22 -8.23 10.45
N LEU A 307 -17.47 -7.57 9.58
CA LEU A 307 -17.91 -7.16 8.25
C LEU A 307 -17.63 -8.26 7.22
N TRP A 308 -18.62 -8.60 6.40
CA TRP A 308 -18.40 -9.51 5.27
C TRP A 308 -17.38 -8.90 4.30
N ASN A 309 -16.45 -9.70 3.81
CA ASN A 309 -15.46 -9.26 2.84
C ASN A 309 -15.24 -10.28 1.72
N GLY A 310 -14.84 -9.78 0.53
CA GLY A 310 -14.42 -10.61 -0.58
C GLY A 310 -13.35 -9.93 -1.44
N ARG A 311 -12.39 -10.71 -1.96
CA ARG A 311 -11.39 -10.20 -2.89
C ARG A 311 -11.93 -10.22 -4.32
N ALA A 312 -11.77 -9.10 -5.01
CA ALA A 312 -11.81 -9.04 -6.46
C ALA A 312 -10.39 -8.77 -6.94
N SER A 313 -9.87 -9.60 -7.84
CA SER A 313 -8.53 -9.43 -8.41
C SER A 313 -8.59 -9.50 -9.95
N PRO A 314 -7.77 -8.72 -10.67
CA PRO A 314 -7.57 -8.92 -12.11
C PRO A 314 -7.19 -10.36 -12.44
N LYS A 315 -7.68 -10.90 -13.56
CA LYS A 315 -7.41 -12.30 -13.94
C LYS A 315 -5.95 -12.54 -14.32
N THR A 316 -5.30 -11.53 -14.91
CA THR A 316 -3.92 -11.63 -15.37
C THR A 316 -2.97 -11.31 -14.22
N PRO A 317 -2.00 -12.19 -13.90
CA PRO A 317 -0.97 -11.88 -12.90
C PRO A 317 -0.21 -10.59 -13.24
N GLY A 318 0.05 -9.77 -12.23
CA GLY A 318 0.74 -8.48 -12.35
C GLY A 318 -0.07 -7.37 -13.00
N SER A 319 -1.35 -7.59 -13.32
CA SER A 319 -2.22 -6.54 -13.87
C SER A 319 -2.98 -5.78 -12.78
N ASP A 320 -3.28 -4.53 -13.08
CA ASP A 320 -4.12 -3.61 -12.30
C ASP A 320 -5.51 -3.44 -12.92
N TRP A 321 -6.43 -2.76 -12.23
CA TRP A 321 -7.80 -2.58 -12.73
C TRP A 321 -7.89 -1.59 -13.90
N ASN A 322 -6.97 -0.64 -14.02
CA ASN A 322 -6.91 0.25 -15.16
C ASN A 322 -6.56 -0.50 -16.46
N GLN A 323 -5.63 -1.45 -16.41
CA GLN A 323 -5.29 -2.34 -17.52
C GLN A 323 -6.50 -3.18 -17.93
N VAL A 324 -7.25 -3.73 -16.96
CA VAL A 324 -8.48 -4.48 -17.24
C VAL A 324 -9.53 -3.60 -17.92
N LEU A 325 -9.72 -2.37 -17.45
CA LEU A 325 -10.66 -1.43 -18.07
C LEU A 325 -10.26 -1.12 -19.52
N ARG A 326 -8.99 -0.76 -19.74
CA ARG A 326 -8.46 -0.43 -21.07
C ARG A 326 -8.59 -1.61 -22.04
N ALA A 327 -8.35 -2.83 -21.56
CA ALA A 327 -8.49 -4.05 -22.37
C ALA A 327 -9.94 -4.37 -22.78
N ARG A 328 -10.95 -3.92 -22.01
CA ARG A 328 -12.37 -4.09 -22.38
C ARG A 328 -12.79 -3.20 -23.55
N GLY A 329 -12.08 -2.07 -23.75
CA GLY A 329 -12.43 -1.04 -24.73
C GLY A 329 -13.79 -0.40 -24.43
N ASN A 330 -14.22 0.56 -25.25
CA ASN A 330 -15.51 1.25 -25.13
C ASN A 330 -16.72 0.35 -25.50
N LYS A 331 -16.59 -0.97 -25.34
CA LYS A 331 -17.70 -1.91 -25.45
C LYS A 331 -18.62 -1.70 -24.26
N GLU A 332 -19.52 -0.73 -24.36
CA GLU A 332 -20.76 -0.79 -23.60
C GLU A 332 -21.39 -2.16 -23.85
N SER A 333 -21.67 -2.87 -22.76
CA SER A 333 -22.38 -4.15 -22.67
C SER A 333 -21.65 -5.44 -23.08
N SER A 334 -21.08 -6.11 -22.07
CA SER A 334 -21.65 -7.38 -21.59
C SER A 334 -21.51 -7.40 -20.07
N ALA A 335 -22.59 -7.71 -19.35
CA ALA A 335 -22.62 -7.66 -17.89
C ALA A 335 -21.55 -8.57 -17.26
N PRO A 336 -20.75 -8.10 -16.28
CA PRO A 336 -20.26 -9.01 -15.26
C PRO A 336 -21.49 -9.55 -14.52
N ARG A 337 -21.57 -10.87 -14.35
CA ARG A 337 -22.61 -11.48 -13.52
C ARG A 337 -22.57 -10.85 -12.12
N PRO A 338 -23.72 -10.60 -11.47
CA PRO A 338 -23.74 -10.18 -10.08
C PRO A 338 -22.95 -11.17 -9.24
N PHE A 339 -22.12 -10.68 -8.32
CA PHE A 339 -21.22 -11.50 -7.49
C PHE A 339 -21.93 -12.53 -6.58
N GLY A 340 -23.27 -12.54 -6.56
CA GLY A 340 -24.10 -13.50 -5.81
C GLY A 340 -24.20 -14.90 -6.42
N GLU A 341 -23.66 -15.16 -7.61
CA GLU A 341 -23.87 -16.42 -8.34
C GLU A 341 -22.65 -17.34 -8.46
N LEU A 342 -21.53 -17.03 -7.80
CA LEU A 342 -20.37 -17.93 -7.71
C LEU A 342 -20.50 -19.01 -6.62
N ALA A 343 -21.63 -19.07 -5.92
CA ALA A 343 -21.95 -20.12 -4.95
C ALA A 343 -22.87 -21.23 -5.52
N GLY A 344 -23.23 -21.22 -6.81
CA GLY A 344 -24.30 -22.07 -7.34
C GLY A 344 -24.01 -22.87 -8.61
N SER A 345 -22.76 -22.93 -9.11
CA SER A 345 -22.46 -23.59 -10.39
C SER A 345 -21.31 -24.57 -10.30
N ALA A 346 -21.48 -25.60 -9.48
CA ALA A 346 -20.65 -26.79 -9.52
C ALA A 346 -21.49 -28.00 -9.08
N THR A 347 -22.46 -28.44 -9.89
CA THR A 347 -23.14 -29.73 -9.69
C THR A 347 -23.92 -30.19 -10.93
N THR A 348 -23.26 -30.93 -11.83
CA THR A 348 -23.73 -32.14 -12.54
C THR A 348 -22.49 -32.71 -13.27
N THR A 349 -21.91 -33.87 -12.93
CA THR A 349 -22.47 -35.23 -13.02
C THR A 349 -21.83 -36.18 -11.97
N THR A 350 -22.68 -37.02 -11.39
CA THR A 350 -22.60 -38.06 -10.33
C THR A 350 -21.65 -39.26 -10.57
N PRO A 351 -21.36 -40.18 -9.59
CA PRO A 351 -22.17 -40.54 -8.40
C PRO A 351 -21.51 -40.65 -7.00
N HIS A 352 -22.39 -40.50 -6.00
CA HIS A 352 -22.32 -40.78 -4.54
C HIS A 352 -21.93 -42.23 -4.19
N PRO A 353 -21.50 -42.58 -2.94
CA PRO A 353 -22.01 -42.14 -1.60
C PRO A 353 -20.89 -41.67 -0.62
N GLN A 354 -21.07 -41.04 0.56
CA GLN A 354 -22.12 -41.09 1.60
C GLN A 354 -21.93 -39.88 2.59
N VAL A 355 -23.00 -39.11 2.82
CA VAL A 355 -23.51 -38.46 4.08
C VAL A 355 -22.50 -37.82 5.08
N ALA A 356 -22.57 -36.54 5.43
CA ALA A 356 -23.57 -36.00 6.37
C ALA A 356 -23.92 -34.50 6.20
N ALA A 357 -25.19 -34.22 6.48
CA ALA A 357 -25.92 -32.97 6.27
C ALA A 357 -25.73 -31.93 7.39
N GLY A 358 -26.00 -30.67 7.05
CA GLY A 358 -26.66 -29.73 7.96
C GLY A 358 -25.89 -28.43 8.27
N TRP A 359 -26.14 -27.38 7.48
CA TRP A 359 -25.97 -25.99 7.97
C TRP A 359 -26.96 -24.98 7.34
N VAL A 360 -27.62 -25.36 6.25
CA VAL A 360 -28.63 -24.51 5.57
C VAL A 360 -29.91 -24.33 6.40
N ASP A 361 -30.18 -25.21 7.38
CA ASP A 361 -31.36 -25.12 8.24
C ASP A 361 -31.19 -24.12 9.41
N ASP A 362 -29.95 -23.81 9.81
CA ASP A 362 -29.65 -22.88 10.91
C ASP A 362 -29.92 -21.41 10.54
N LEU A 363 -29.74 -21.05 9.27
CA LEU A 363 -30.02 -19.71 8.76
C LEU A 363 -31.53 -19.42 8.64
N LYS A 364 -32.35 -20.46 8.47
CA LYS A 364 -33.81 -20.31 8.41
C LYS A 364 -34.44 -20.20 9.81
N LEU A 365 -33.85 -20.83 10.84
CA LEU A 365 -34.35 -20.70 12.22
C LEU A 365 -34.12 -19.29 12.81
N ARG A 366 -32.98 -18.64 12.52
CA ARG A 366 -32.68 -17.30 13.05
C ARG A 366 -33.61 -16.21 12.52
N LYS A 367 -34.08 -16.32 11.28
CA LYS A 367 -35.08 -15.39 10.71
C LYS A 367 -36.47 -15.53 11.32
N ARG A 368 -36.79 -16.68 11.95
CA ARG A 368 -38.10 -16.92 12.58
C ARG A 368 -38.20 -16.42 14.02
N GLN A 369 -37.08 -16.22 14.72
CA GLN A 369 -37.07 -15.78 16.12
C GLN A 369 -37.10 -14.24 16.30
N GLN A 370 -36.89 -13.45 15.26
CA GLN A 370 -36.92 -11.97 15.34
C GLN A 370 -38.26 -11.34 14.94
N SER A 371 -39.27 -12.14 14.61
CA SER A 371 -40.59 -11.65 14.22
C SER A 371 -41.70 -12.41 14.95
N GLN A 372 -41.87 -12.11 16.25
CA GLN A 372 -43.16 -12.25 16.93
C GLN A 372 -43.42 -11.04 17.84
N PRO A 373 -44.65 -10.48 17.84
CA PRO A 373 -45.05 -9.41 18.73
C PRO A 373 -45.41 -9.95 20.12
N VAL A 374 -45.14 -9.15 21.15
CA VAL A 374 -45.47 -9.43 22.56
C VAL A 374 -46.99 -9.43 22.76
N PRO A 375 -47.61 -10.45 23.41
CA PRO A 375 -49.04 -10.41 23.70
C PRO A 375 -49.35 -9.57 24.95
N GLN A 376 -50.40 -8.76 24.84
CA GLN A 376 -51.09 -8.11 25.95
C GLN A 376 -51.73 -9.15 26.88
N ALA A 377 -51.59 -8.97 28.19
CA ALA A 377 -52.34 -9.73 29.20
C ALA A 377 -53.55 -8.90 29.66
N GLU A 378 -54.74 -9.40 29.35
CA GLU A 378 -56.03 -8.89 29.82
C GLU A 378 -56.29 -9.20 31.30
N GLN A 379 -57.14 -8.34 31.84
CA GLN A 379 -57.58 -8.23 33.22
C GLN A 379 -58.47 -9.41 33.65
N ALA A 380 -58.34 -9.83 34.91
CA ALA A 380 -59.40 -10.52 35.65
C ALA A 380 -59.66 -9.78 36.97
N ALA A 381 -60.91 -9.39 37.18
CA ALA A 381 -61.43 -8.58 38.28
C ALA A 381 -61.85 -9.47 39.50
N PRO A 382 -62.43 -8.94 40.59
CA PRO A 382 -61.84 -9.04 41.94
C PRO A 382 -62.64 -9.95 42.91
N SER A 383 -61.96 -10.49 43.93
CA SER A 383 -62.62 -11.06 45.11
C SER A 383 -62.34 -10.20 46.35
N VAL A 384 -63.37 -9.49 46.79
CA VAL A 384 -63.43 -8.72 48.03
C VAL A 384 -63.54 -9.68 49.22
N ARG A 385 -62.60 -9.61 50.18
CA ARG A 385 -62.89 -9.93 51.59
C ARG A 385 -62.29 -8.86 52.50
N ARG A 386 -63.20 -8.20 53.22
CA ARG A 386 -62.95 -7.31 54.36
C ARG A 386 -62.27 -8.07 55.49
N SER A 387 -61.29 -7.45 56.14
CA SER A 387 -61.35 -7.12 57.59
C SER A 387 -60.00 -6.61 58.12
N GLY A 388 -60.01 -5.45 58.78
CA GLY A 388 -59.12 -5.19 59.92
C GLY A 388 -57.97 -4.20 59.71
N SER A 389 -58.23 -2.91 59.94
CA SER A 389 -57.28 -1.89 60.42
C SER A 389 -56.74 -2.27 61.83
N PRO A 390 -55.90 -1.44 62.52
CA PRO A 390 -55.19 -0.20 62.17
C PRO A 390 -53.66 -0.35 62.46
N SER A 391 -52.72 0.61 62.42
CA SER A 391 -52.69 2.04 62.71
C SER A 391 -51.26 2.58 62.47
N LEU A 392 -51.13 3.91 62.32
CA LEU A 392 -49.97 4.77 62.69
C LEU A 392 -48.69 4.56 61.83
N GLY A 393 -48.20 5.54 61.06
CA GLY A 393 -47.86 6.92 61.40
C GLY A 393 -46.40 7.07 60.97
N GLY A 394 -46.03 7.90 60.01
CA GLY A 394 -45.80 9.32 60.23
C GLY A 394 -44.59 9.77 59.42
N ARG A 395 -44.74 10.97 58.84
CA ARG A 395 -43.75 11.88 58.25
C ARG A 395 -43.10 11.53 56.91
#